data_AF-A0A140FWJ0-F1
#
_entry.id   AF-A0A140FWJ0-F1
#
_cell.length_a   1.000
_cell.length_b   1.000
_cell.length_c   1.000
_cell.angle_alpha   90.00
_cell.angle_beta   90.00
_cell.angle_gamma   90.00
#
_symmetry.space_group_name_H-M   'P 1'
#
loop_
_entity.id
_entity.type
_entity.pdbx_description
1 polymer ?
#
loop_
_entity_poly.entity_id
_entity_poly.type
_entity_poly.pdbx_seq_one_letter_code
_entity_poly.pdbx_strand_id
1 'polypeptide(L)'
;MALPSDRLRKVQPLRADVHIGDHHSEPLGRVATQAWVFNPTPGPDIIPRLHDAKVNGMAQLGININGVEEVEGVLYAQSWWCRAE
;
A
#
# COMPACT_ATOMS: atom_id res chain seq x y z
N MET A 1 -4.14 13.92 -2.26
CA MET A 1 -5.15 14.28 -3.30
C MET A 1 -5.11 13.17 -4.33
N ALA A 2 -6.24 12.52 -4.63
CA ALA A 2 -6.26 11.41 -5.60
C ALA A 2 -5.87 11.92 -7.00
N LEU A 3 -5.00 11.20 -7.70
CA LEU A 3 -4.63 11.53 -9.07
C LEU A 3 -5.86 11.44 -9.99
N PRO A 4 -6.07 12.40 -10.91
CA PRO A 4 -7.10 12.30 -11.92
C PRO A 4 -6.99 11.01 -12.76
N SER A 5 -8.12 10.39 -13.12
CA SER A 5 -8.15 9.06 -13.75
C SER A 5 -7.37 8.98 -15.08
N ASP A 6 -7.32 10.07 -15.84
CA ASP A 6 -6.56 10.22 -17.08
C ASP A 6 -5.04 10.24 -16.85
N ARG A 7 -4.60 10.72 -15.69
CA ARG A 7 -3.19 10.72 -15.26
C ARG A 7 -2.80 9.37 -14.67
N LEU A 8 -3.69 8.73 -13.91
CA LEU A 8 -3.47 7.39 -13.37
C LEU A 8 -3.14 6.35 -14.46
N ARG A 9 -3.81 6.42 -15.62
CA ARG A 9 -3.53 5.53 -16.75
C ARG A 9 -2.15 5.71 -17.37
N LYS A 10 -1.48 6.84 -17.12
CA LYS A 10 -0.15 7.18 -17.66
C LYS A 10 0.97 6.86 -16.68
N VAL A 11 0.65 6.59 -15.41
CA VAL A 11 1.64 6.18 -14.41
C VAL A 11 1.98 4.71 -14.65
N GLN A 12 3.28 4.40 -14.67
CA GLN A 12 3.74 3.02 -14.74
C GLN A 12 3.31 2.28 -13.47
N PRO A 13 2.47 1.23 -13.58
CA PRO A 13 2.12 0.43 -12.40
C PRO A 13 3.32 -0.39 -11.93
N LEU A 14 3.39 -0.64 -10.63
CA LEU A 14 4.31 -1.60 -10.05
C LEU A 14 3.70 -3.00 -10.15
N ARG A 15 4.40 -3.93 -10.82
CA ARG A 15 4.05 -5.36 -10.83
C ARG A 15 4.77 -6.03 -9.65
N ALA A 16 4.01 -6.44 -8.65
CA ALA A 16 4.57 -7.11 -7.48
C ALA A 16 3.50 -7.83 -6.66
N ASP A 17 3.95 -8.73 -5.78
CA ASP A 17 3.10 -9.42 -4.82
C ASP A 17 2.86 -8.51 -3.60
N VAL A 18 1.59 -8.34 -3.23
CA VAL A 18 1.21 -7.57 -2.05
C VAL A 18 0.91 -8.52 -0.89
N HIS A 19 1.60 -8.31 0.22
CA HIS A 19 1.33 -9.02 1.47
C HIS A 19 0.54 -8.12 2.43
N ILE A 20 -0.30 -8.74 3.25
CA ILE A 20 -1.07 -8.08 4.31
C ILE A 20 -0.94 -8.91 5.59
N GLY A 21 -0.64 -8.28 6.71
CA GLY A 21 -0.48 -8.96 8.00
C GLY A 21 -0.30 -8.00 9.17
N ASP A 22 -0.40 -8.50 10.39
CA ASP A 22 -0.24 -7.71 11.61
C ASP A 22 1.22 -7.62 12.02
N HIS A 23 1.74 -6.39 12.11
CA HIS A 23 3.13 -6.10 12.48
C HIS A 23 3.20 -4.91 13.42
N HIS A 24 4.28 -4.84 14.21
CA HIS A 24 4.59 -3.63 14.96
C HIS A 24 4.83 -2.47 13.99
N SER A 25 4.12 -1.36 14.22
CA SER A 25 4.19 -0.15 13.42
C SER A 25 4.91 0.90 14.24
N GLU A 26 6.19 1.14 13.95
CA GLU A 26 6.96 2.21 14.59
C GLU A 26 6.25 3.58 14.49
N PRO A 27 5.71 3.99 13.31
CA PRO A 27 5.11 5.32 13.18
C PRO A 27 3.82 5.49 13.99
N LEU A 28 3.18 4.38 14.38
CA LEU A 28 1.93 4.38 15.15
C LEU A 28 2.14 3.97 16.62
N GLY A 29 3.34 3.52 17.00
CA GLY A 29 3.65 3.03 18.34
C GLY A 29 2.85 1.81 18.81
N ARG A 30 2.28 1.02 17.89
CA ARG A 30 1.46 -0.17 18.22
C ARG A 30 1.49 -1.22 17.11
N VAL A 31 0.95 -2.40 17.38
CA VAL A 31 0.63 -3.37 16.32
C VAL A 31 -0.47 -2.80 15.43
N ALA A 32 -0.29 -2.94 14.13
CA ALA A 32 -1.26 -2.55 13.12
C ALA A 32 -1.23 -3.57 11.98
N THR A 33 -2.38 -3.78 11.35
CA THR A 33 -2.43 -4.45 10.06
C THR A 33 -1.68 -3.58 9.05
N GLN A 34 -0.69 -4.14 8.39
CA GLN A 34 0.13 -3.46 7.39
C GLN A 34 -0.01 -4.16 6.05
N ALA A 35 0.04 -3.39 4.97
CA ALA A 35 0.23 -3.91 3.62
C ALA A 35 1.59 -3.46 3.07
N TRP A 36 2.32 -4.38 2.44
CA TRP A 36 3.63 -4.10 1.85
C TRP A 36 3.85 -4.91 0.58
N VAL A 37 4.75 -4.44 -0.27
CA VAL A 37 5.19 -5.17 -1.44
C VAL A 37 6.27 -6.18 -1.03
N PHE A 38 6.06 -7.45 -1.37
CA PHE A 38 7.05 -8.49 -1.09
C PHE A 38 8.34 -8.24 -1.86
N ASN A 39 9.46 -8.21 -1.13
CA ASN A 39 10.80 -8.13 -1.70
C ASN A 39 11.55 -9.44 -1.40
N PRO A 40 11.91 -10.24 -2.41
CA PRO A 40 12.64 -11.49 -2.19
C PRO A 40 14.10 -11.27 -1.77
N THR A 41 14.61 -10.04 -1.90
CA THR A 41 15.97 -9.68 -1.50
C THR A 41 15.95 -9.03 -0.12
N PRO A 42 16.85 -9.41 0.80
CA PRO A 42 17.00 -8.70 2.07
C PRO A 42 17.28 -7.21 1.83
N GLY A 43 16.44 -6.33 2.38
CA GLY A 43 16.55 -4.89 2.14
C GLY A 43 15.32 -4.12 2.61
N PRO A 44 15.30 -2.80 2.34
CA PRO A 44 14.12 -1.98 2.61
C PRO A 44 12.94 -2.41 1.73
N ASP A 45 11.74 -2.02 2.15
CA ASP A 45 10.53 -2.20 1.34
C ASP A 45 10.66 -1.41 0.02
N ILE A 46 10.09 -1.94 -1.06
CA ILE A 46 10.17 -1.34 -2.41
C ILE A 46 9.45 0.02 -2.46
N ILE A 47 8.36 0.15 -1.71
CA ILE A 47 7.62 1.38 -1.44
C ILE A 47 7.26 1.41 0.05
N PRO A 48 6.98 2.59 0.65
CA PRO A 48 6.55 2.68 2.04
C PRO A 48 5.38 1.75 2.35
N ARG A 49 5.36 1.20 3.57
CA ARG A 49 4.26 0.34 4.01
C ARG A 49 3.00 1.15 4.23
N LEU A 50 1.87 0.53 3.94
CA LEU A 50 0.58 1.06 4.29
C LEU A 50 0.21 0.58 5.70
N HIS A 51 0.21 1.47 6.68
CA HIS A 51 -0.17 1.20 8.06
C HIS A 51 -1.68 1.33 8.27
N ASP A 52 -2.23 0.59 9.24
CA ASP A 52 -3.68 0.41 9.42
C ASP A 52 -4.39 0.02 8.11
N ALA A 53 -3.76 -0.86 7.35
CA ALA A 53 -4.24 -1.28 6.04
C ALA A 53 -5.60 -1.98 6.14
N LYS A 54 -6.54 -1.57 5.26
CA LYS A 54 -7.88 -2.15 5.14
C LYS A 54 -8.23 -2.38 3.68
N VAL A 55 -8.74 -3.57 3.38
CA VAL A 55 -9.34 -3.88 2.08
C VAL A 55 -10.75 -3.31 2.06
N ASN A 56 -10.96 -2.22 1.31
CA ASN A 56 -12.24 -1.49 1.30
C ASN A 56 -13.12 -1.82 0.09
N GLY A 57 -12.53 -2.37 -0.97
CA GLY A 57 -13.26 -2.79 -2.16
C GLY A 57 -12.60 -4.00 -2.77
N MET A 58 -13.41 -4.98 -3.14
CA MET A 58 -12.98 -6.19 -3.84
C MET A 58 -13.88 -6.39 -5.05
N ALA A 59 -13.26 -6.50 -6.21
CA ALA A 59 -13.86 -6.91 -7.47
C ALA A 59 -13.17 -8.18 -7.95
N GLN A 60 -13.76 -8.87 -8.92
CA GLN A 60 -13.26 -10.16 -9.42
C GLN A 60 -11.78 -10.13 -9.81
N LEU A 61 -11.25 -8.99 -10.29
CA LEU A 61 -9.88 -8.83 -10.76
C LEU A 61 -9.18 -7.63 -10.11
N GLY A 62 -9.58 -7.21 -8.92
CA GLY A 62 -8.91 -6.10 -8.28
C GLY A 62 -9.37 -5.84 -6.85
N ILE A 63 -8.46 -5.25 -6.08
CA ILE A 63 -8.69 -4.85 -4.70
C ILE A 63 -8.23 -3.42 -4.50
N ASN A 64 -8.91 -2.72 -3.59
CA ASN A 64 -8.50 -1.42 -3.10
C ASN A 64 -8.11 -1.54 -1.64
N ILE A 65 -6.85 -1.20 -1.34
CA ILE A 65 -6.29 -1.24 0.01
C ILE A 65 -6.02 0.20 0.44
N ASN A 66 -6.57 0.60 1.59
CA ASN A 66 -6.37 1.94 2.14
C ASN A 66 -5.65 1.88 3.47
N GLY A 67 -4.93 2.93 3.80
CA GLY A 67 -4.30 3.13 5.09
C GLY A 67 -3.51 4.42 5.10
N VAL A 68 -2.45 4.47 5.91
CA VAL A 68 -1.54 5.60 5.97
C VAL A 68 -0.11 5.18 5.66
N GLU A 69 0.58 5.95 4.82
CA GLU A 69 2.00 5.78 4.57
C GLU A 69 2.76 6.88 5.32
N GLU A 70 3.87 6.52 5.95
CA GLU A 70 4.81 7.51 6.47
C GLU A 70 5.77 7.94 5.36
N VAL A 71 5.83 9.24 5.11
CA VAL A 71 6.81 9.85 4.22
C VAL A 71 7.45 11.00 4.98
N GLU A 72 8.75 10.88 5.25
CA GLU A 72 9.54 11.90 5.96
C GLU A 72 8.94 12.33 7.31
N GLY A 73 8.45 11.36 8.11
CA GLY A 73 7.85 11.61 9.42
C GLY A 73 6.40 12.10 9.38
N VAL A 74 5.79 12.20 8.19
CA VAL A 74 4.40 12.64 8.01
C VAL A 74 3.55 11.48 7.51
N LEU A 75 2.41 11.25 8.18
CA LEU A 75 1.45 10.23 7.80
C LEU A 75 0.45 10.77 6.77
N TYR A 76 0.45 10.18 5.58
CA TYR A 76 -0.47 10.51 4.50
C TYR A 76 -1.47 9.40 4.28
N ALA A 77 -2.75 9.75 4.18
CA ALA A 77 -3.78 8.82 3.74
C ALA A 77 -3.52 8.39 2.29
N GLN A 78 -3.47 7.08 2.07
CA GLN A 78 -3.09 6.51 0.79
C GLN A 78 -3.97 5.32 0.42
N SER A 79 -4.14 5.13 -0.90
CA SER A 79 -4.92 4.05 -1.48
C SER A 79 -4.12 3.33 -2.57
N TRP A 80 -3.98 2.03 -2.44
CA TRP A 80 -3.44 1.17 -3.48
C TRP A 80 -4.57 0.57 -4.29
N TRP A 81 -4.52 0.76 -5.60
CA TRP A 81 -5.42 0.08 -6.54
C TRP A 81 -4.68 -1.08 -7.20
N CYS A 82 -4.88 -2.27 -6.64
CA CYS A 82 -4.29 -3.49 -7.15
C CYS A 82 -5.24 -4.12 -8.17
N ARG A 83 -4.72 -4.55 -9.31
CA ARG A 83 -5.48 -5.27 -10.33
C ARG A 83 -4.74 -6.56 -10.67
N ALA A 84 -5.49 -7.62 -10.95
CA ALA A 84 -4.94 -8.82 -11.57
C ALA A 84 -4.42 -8.45 -12.97
N GLU A 85 -3.34 -9.11 -13.38
CA GLU A 85 -2.73 -8.93 -14.71
C GLU A 85 -3.63 -9.41 -15.85
#